data_AF-A0AAN6TFV7-F1
#
_entry.id   AF-A0AAN6TFV7-F1
#
_cell.length_a   1.000
_cell.length_b   1.000
_cell.length_c   1.000
_cell.angle_alpha   90.00
_cell.angle_beta   90.00
_cell.angle_gamma   90.00
#
_symmetry.space_group_name_H-M   'P 1'
#
loop_
_entity.id
_entity.type
_entity.pdbx_description
1 polymer ?
#
loop_
_entity_poly.entity_id
_entity_poly.type
_entity_poly.pdbx_seq_one_letter_code
_entity_poly.pdbx_strand_id
1 'polypeptide(L)'
;MNPLVWIEHITAEDWRPAYAQERSDVMLLMEGQGREKSVHRIAEGDIQHRVDYGLVDAKIKRRLLMIPRFSLWENTLLPLWGITFTLRHGEVSYTHQQIEGSSIRFCVAVWFPAMHSPKGHDDPKGAIAWTMIPPSNKTEGQWKSADHFSMLPCSHIPRDGMEFSEQFISYLKGMWLKECDRAEDALAELRSEQLEQKGKRRDFILILEKEAKAFTILHAALRNQFSAAREFGNVIKAYHDVRFLGELQRKTTLKMRSSIGSSNWIKELEIFCSLWAYS
;
A
#
# COMPACT_ATOMS: atom_id res chain seq x y z
N MET A 1 -29.81 20.74 -19.68
CA MET A 1 -29.65 20.04 -18.40
C MET A 1 -28.53 19.03 -18.58
N ASN A 2 -27.37 19.25 -17.93
CA ASN A 2 -26.28 18.27 -17.95
C ASN A 2 -26.66 17.07 -17.06
N PRO A 3 -26.37 15.83 -17.48
CA PRO A 3 -26.63 14.68 -16.64
C PRO A 3 -25.74 14.74 -15.40
N LEU A 4 -26.34 14.54 -14.22
CA LEU A 4 -25.64 14.30 -12.97
C LEU A 4 -24.81 13.02 -13.11
N VAL A 5 -23.51 13.17 -13.34
CA VAL A 5 -22.55 12.07 -13.29
C VAL A 5 -22.38 11.71 -11.81
N TRP A 6 -22.93 10.57 -11.41
CA TRP A 6 -22.70 10.00 -10.09
C TRP A 6 -21.27 9.45 -10.05
N ILE A 7 -20.31 10.24 -9.58
CA ILE A 7 -18.94 9.76 -9.37
C ILE A 7 -18.93 8.95 -8.07
N GLU A 8 -19.09 7.63 -8.17
CA GLU A 8 -19.10 6.71 -7.02
C GLU A 8 -17.79 6.78 -6.22
N HIS A 9 -16.67 7.00 -6.90
CA HIS A 9 -15.33 7.07 -6.33
C HIS A 9 -14.62 8.31 -6.84
N ILE A 10 -14.43 9.30 -5.98
CA ILE A 10 -13.56 10.45 -6.30
C ILE A 10 -12.23 10.18 -5.61
N THR A 11 -11.16 10.12 -6.39
CA THR A 11 -9.81 9.85 -5.90
C THR A 11 -9.08 11.15 -5.62
N ALA A 12 -8.08 11.12 -4.75
CA ALA A 12 -7.24 12.28 -4.50
C ALA A 12 -6.50 12.78 -5.75
N GLU A 13 -6.22 11.90 -6.72
CA GLU A 13 -5.64 12.29 -8.00
C GLU A 13 -6.62 13.09 -8.87
N ASP A 14 -7.93 12.92 -8.68
CA ASP A 14 -8.95 13.76 -9.32
C ASP A 14 -9.05 15.14 -8.65
N TRP A 15 -8.88 15.20 -7.32
CA TRP A 15 -8.98 16.45 -6.55
C TRP A 15 -7.73 17.33 -6.67
N ARG A 16 -6.52 16.77 -6.63
CA ARG A 16 -5.29 17.58 -6.60
C ARG A 16 -5.17 18.56 -7.77
N PRO A 17 -5.42 18.16 -9.03
CA PRO A 17 -5.41 19.10 -10.16
C PRO A 17 -6.53 20.14 -10.07
N ALA A 18 -7.72 19.75 -9.61
CA ALA A 18 -8.89 20.64 -9.51
C ALA A 18 -8.71 21.77 -8.48
N TYR A 19 -7.85 21.56 -7.48
CA TYR A 19 -7.61 22.52 -6.39
C TYR A 19 -6.18 23.08 -6.34
N ALA A 20 -5.40 22.89 -7.40
CA ALA A 20 -4.00 23.34 -7.52
C ALA A 20 -3.12 22.92 -6.33
N GLN A 21 -3.29 21.67 -5.88
CA GLN A 21 -2.56 21.12 -4.72
C GLN A 21 -1.34 20.31 -5.15
N GLU A 22 -0.28 20.40 -4.37
CA GLU A 22 0.95 19.66 -4.61
C GLU A 22 0.81 18.20 -4.12
N ARG A 23 1.64 17.29 -4.64
CA ARG A 23 1.67 15.89 -4.17
C ARG A 23 2.13 15.75 -2.71
N SER A 24 2.85 16.74 -2.21
CA SER A 24 3.36 16.86 -0.84
C SER A 24 2.29 17.25 0.18
N ASP A 25 1.15 17.78 -0.26
CA ASP A 25 0.09 18.26 0.63
C ASP A 25 -0.61 17.12 1.38
N VAL A 26 -0.84 17.37 2.68
CA VAL A 26 -1.66 16.53 3.55
C VAL A 26 -3.14 16.86 3.35
N MET A 27 -3.92 15.82 3.08
CA MET A 27 -5.32 15.95 2.67
C MET A 27 -6.23 15.11 3.56
N LEU A 28 -7.36 15.66 3.97
CA LEU A 28 -8.41 14.94 4.68
C LEU A 28 -9.66 14.87 3.80
N LEU A 29 -10.06 13.65 3.50
CA LEU A 29 -11.31 13.33 2.84
C LEU A 29 -12.30 12.85 3.90
N MET A 30 -13.50 13.38 3.92
CA MET A 30 -14.54 12.99 4.88
C MET A 30 -15.83 12.64 4.16
N GLU A 31 -16.58 11.70 4.73
CA GLU A 31 -17.93 11.35 4.32
C GLU A 31 -18.88 11.46 5.52
N GLY A 32 -19.85 12.36 5.42
CA GLY A 32 -20.88 12.55 6.44
C GLY A 32 -22.01 11.51 6.37
N GLN A 33 -22.90 11.50 7.36
CA GLN A 33 -24.06 10.59 7.40
C GLN A 33 -24.97 10.66 6.16
N GLY A 34 -25.04 11.82 5.50
CA GLY A 34 -25.81 12.05 4.26
C GLY A 34 -25.10 11.67 2.95
N ARG A 35 -23.97 10.94 3.01
CA ARG A 35 -23.06 10.67 1.86
C ARG A 35 -22.43 11.92 1.23
N GLU A 36 -22.56 13.07 1.88
CA GLU A 36 -21.84 14.28 1.51
C GLU A 36 -20.33 14.03 1.70
N LYS A 37 -19.55 14.33 0.65
CA LYS A 37 -18.10 14.17 0.64
C LYS A 37 -17.44 15.54 0.65
N SER A 38 -16.46 15.73 1.52
CA SER A 38 -15.68 16.97 1.60
C SER A 38 -14.19 16.68 1.59
N VAL A 39 -13.42 17.65 1.13
CA VAL A 39 -11.96 17.58 1.02
C VAL A 39 -11.36 18.82 1.66
N HIS A 40 -10.40 18.61 2.55
CA HIS A 40 -9.70 19.67 3.27
C HIS A 40 -8.20 19.49 3.16
N ARG A 41 -7.49 20.58 2.87
CA ARG A 41 -6.04 20.64 3.05
C ARG A 41 -5.74 20.87 4.53
N ILE A 42 -4.74 20.17 5.04
CA ILE A 42 -4.30 20.26 6.44
C ILE A 42 -2.85 20.71 6.47
N ALA A 43 -2.53 21.69 7.31
CA ALA A 43 -1.15 22.04 7.59
C ALA A 43 -0.51 20.96 8.47
N GLU A 44 0.78 20.71 8.29
CA GLU A 44 1.48 19.63 9.00
C GLU A 44 1.41 19.76 10.53
N GLY A 45 1.48 20.99 11.04
CA GLY A 45 1.32 21.27 12.47
C GLY A 45 -0.06 20.92 13.03
N ASP A 46 -1.08 20.82 12.18
CA ASP A 46 -2.46 20.52 12.58
C ASP A 46 -2.79 19.03 12.51
N ILE A 47 -1.88 18.17 12.00
CA ILE A 47 -2.12 16.72 11.88
C ILE A 47 -2.52 16.13 13.23
N GLN A 48 -1.78 16.48 14.29
CA GLN A 48 -2.06 16.05 15.66
C GLN A 48 -3.50 16.30 16.06
N HIS A 49 -3.89 17.57 15.98
CA HIS A 49 -5.20 18.04 16.36
C HIS A 49 -6.30 17.31 15.57
N ARG A 50 -6.07 17.02 14.29
CA ARG A 50 -7.04 16.31 13.45
C ARG A 50 -7.15 14.82 13.78
N VAL A 51 -6.09 14.19 14.24
CA VAL A 51 -6.10 12.81 14.74
C VAL A 51 -6.94 12.76 16.03
N ASP A 52 -6.65 13.64 16.99
CA ASP A 52 -7.27 13.65 18.32
C ASP A 52 -8.77 13.99 18.29
N TYR A 53 -9.16 15.05 17.58
CA TYR A 53 -10.57 15.49 17.48
C TYR A 53 -11.44 14.56 16.64
N GLY A 54 -10.79 13.72 15.85
CA GLY A 54 -11.40 12.87 14.88
C GLY A 54 -12.28 11.74 15.40
N LEU A 55 -12.06 11.35 16.65
CA LEU A 55 -12.83 10.29 17.32
C LEU A 55 -14.19 10.79 17.86
N VAL A 56 -14.48 12.10 17.77
CA VAL A 56 -15.55 12.75 18.56
C VAL A 56 -16.72 13.28 17.71
N ASP A 57 -16.57 13.45 16.39
CA ASP A 57 -17.66 13.98 15.56
C ASP A 57 -18.64 12.88 15.11
N ALA A 58 -19.76 12.77 15.82
CA ALA A 58 -20.85 11.84 15.52
C ALA A 58 -21.46 11.99 14.10
N LYS A 59 -21.18 13.09 13.39
CA LYS A 59 -21.66 13.34 12.02
C LYS A 59 -20.78 12.72 10.95
N ILE A 60 -19.54 12.38 11.27
CA ILE A 60 -18.59 11.79 10.31
C ILE A 60 -18.77 10.28 10.32
N LYS A 61 -19.08 9.72 9.15
CA LYS A 61 -19.23 8.27 8.97
C LYS A 61 -17.88 7.61 8.73
N ARG A 62 -17.06 8.21 7.85
CA ARG A 62 -15.74 7.70 7.45
C ARG A 62 -14.84 8.87 7.08
N ARG A 63 -13.54 8.66 7.26
CA ARG A 63 -12.53 9.62 6.82
C ARG A 63 -11.25 8.94 6.38
N LEU A 64 -10.52 9.64 5.51
CA LEU A 64 -9.23 9.25 5.00
C LEU A 64 -8.28 10.45 5.07
N LEU A 65 -7.23 10.32 5.88
CA LEU A 65 -6.14 11.28 5.97
C LEU A 65 -4.97 10.81 5.12
N MET A 66 -4.67 11.53 4.06
CA MET A 66 -3.55 11.26 3.17
C MET A 66 -2.33 12.04 3.60
N ILE A 67 -1.26 11.32 3.92
CA ILE A 67 -0.02 11.86 4.43
C ILE A 67 1.08 11.31 3.53
N PRO A 68 1.53 12.06 2.52
CA PRO A 68 2.34 11.52 1.43
C PRO A 68 3.80 11.24 1.84
N ARG A 69 4.26 11.77 2.98
CA ARG A 69 5.66 11.67 3.42
C ARG A 69 5.79 10.75 4.62
N PHE A 70 6.65 9.73 4.51
CA PHE A 70 6.90 8.78 5.61
C PHE A 70 7.48 9.46 6.85
N SER A 71 8.24 10.55 6.69
CA SER A 71 8.78 11.29 7.84
C SER A 71 7.69 11.90 8.73
N LEU A 72 6.52 12.25 8.18
CA LEU A 72 5.37 12.68 8.98
C LEU A 72 4.72 11.50 9.73
N TRP A 73 4.80 10.30 9.17
CA TRP A 73 4.38 9.10 9.90
C TRP A 73 5.32 8.83 11.07
N GLU A 74 6.63 8.79 10.79
CA GLU A 74 7.67 8.44 11.77
C GLU A 74 7.80 9.47 12.90
N ASN A 75 7.71 10.76 12.58
CA ASN A 75 7.92 11.82 13.57
C ASN A 75 6.63 12.34 14.21
N THR A 76 5.48 12.09 13.59
CA THR A 76 4.19 12.60 14.08
C THR A 76 3.23 11.45 14.35
N LEU A 77 2.72 10.74 13.34
CA LEU A 77 1.63 9.78 13.59
C LEU A 77 1.98 8.60 14.50
N LEU A 78 3.08 7.91 14.21
CA LEU A 78 3.45 6.67 14.89
C LEU A 78 3.75 6.91 16.39
N PRO A 79 4.52 7.96 16.77
CA PRO A 79 4.72 8.31 18.18
C PRO A 79 3.43 8.54 18.95
N LEU A 80 2.42 9.17 18.34
CA LEU A 80 1.12 9.43 18.99
C LEU A 80 0.34 8.16 19.28
N TRP A 81 0.58 7.14 18.49
CA TRP A 81 -0.02 5.84 18.68
C TRP A 81 0.84 4.94 19.56
N GLY A 82 2.01 5.41 20.02
CA GLY A 82 2.98 4.58 20.73
C GLY A 82 3.55 3.45 19.86
N ILE A 83 3.56 3.64 18.54
CA ILE A 83 4.06 2.67 17.55
C ILE A 83 5.45 3.11 17.09
N THR A 84 6.34 2.15 16.90
CA THR A 84 7.63 2.36 16.24
C THR A 84 7.83 1.26 15.20
N PHE A 85 8.15 1.65 13.96
CA PHE A 85 8.58 0.68 12.95
C PHE A 85 10.10 0.72 12.79
N THR A 86 10.75 -0.42 13.03
CA THR A 86 12.12 -0.64 12.57
C THR A 86 12.08 -1.24 11.17
N LEU A 87 11.76 -0.40 10.19
CA LEU A 87 11.59 -0.84 8.81
C LEU A 87 12.94 -0.96 8.13
N ARG A 88 13.30 -2.14 7.61
CA ARG A 88 14.50 -2.33 6.80
C ARG A 88 14.17 -2.30 5.31
N HIS A 89 15.18 -2.03 4.49
CA HIS A 89 15.03 -2.04 3.04
C HIS A 89 14.53 -3.40 2.55
N GLY A 90 13.43 -3.40 1.78
CA GLY A 90 12.78 -4.61 1.28
C GLY A 90 11.78 -5.25 2.26
N GLU A 91 11.54 -4.66 3.42
CA GLU A 91 10.67 -5.23 4.46
C GLU A 91 9.25 -4.66 4.42
N VAL A 92 8.28 -5.49 4.80
CA VAL A 92 6.94 -5.08 5.22
C VAL A 92 6.84 -5.33 6.72
N SER A 93 6.43 -4.33 7.46
CA SER A 93 6.13 -4.42 8.89
C SER A 93 4.68 -4.08 9.13
N TYR A 94 4.05 -4.76 10.07
CA TYR A 94 2.70 -4.45 10.48
C TYR A 94 2.58 -4.57 11.99
N THR A 95 1.63 -3.84 12.56
CA THR A 95 1.25 -3.93 13.96
C THR A 95 -0.24 -3.74 14.11
N HIS A 96 -0.78 -4.28 15.18
CA HIS A 96 -2.12 -3.93 15.65
C HIS A 96 -2.07 -3.69 17.14
N GLN A 97 -2.85 -2.71 17.60
CA GLN A 97 -2.90 -2.34 19.01
C GLN A 97 -4.33 -2.07 19.43
N GLN A 98 -4.70 -2.58 20.60
CA GLN A 98 -5.95 -2.20 21.23
C GLN A 98 -5.85 -0.75 21.73
N ILE A 99 -6.78 0.07 21.28
CA ILE A 99 -6.95 1.46 21.71
C ILE A 99 -8.17 1.54 22.65
N GLU A 100 -8.40 2.71 23.23
CA GLU A 100 -9.49 2.94 24.19
C GLU A 100 -10.85 2.42 23.67
N GLY A 101 -11.68 1.87 24.58
CA GLY A 101 -13.03 1.42 24.25
C GLY A 101 -13.10 0.14 23.40
N SER A 102 -12.10 -0.75 23.49
CA SER A 102 -12.03 -2.04 22.77
C SER A 102 -11.88 -1.91 21.25
N SER A 103 -11.57 -0.72 20.74
CA SER A 103 -11.22 -0.52 19.34
C SER A 103 -9.80 -1.01 19.06
N ILE A 104 -9.50 -1.32 17.81
CA ILE A 104 -8.19 -1.84 17.39
C ILE A 104 -7.67 -0.97 16.25
N ARG A 105 -6.42 -0.51 16.36
CA ARG A 105 -5.73 0.17 15.27
C ARG A 105 -4.82 -0.82 14.56
N PHE A 106 -4.93 -0.90 13.25
CA PHE A 106 -4.02 -1.61 12.37
C PHE A 106 -3.09 -0.61 11.70
N CYS A 107 -1.83 -0.97 11.55
CA CYS A 107 -0.86 -0.19 10.81
C CYS A 107 0.05 -1.12 10.01
N VAL A 108 0.30 -0.78 8.75
CA VAL A 108 1.18 -1.51 7.84
C VAL A 108 2.11 -0.51 7.19
N ALA A 109 3.39 -0.83 7.14
CA ALA A 109 4.41 -0.06 6.45
C ALA A 109 5.28 -0.98 5.58
N VAL A 110 5.73 -0.47 4.45
CA VAL A 110 6.68 -1.12 3.54
C VAL A 110 7.83 -0.18 3.24
N TRP A 111 9.04 -0.71 3.17
CA TRP A 111 10.15 -0.05 2.49
C TRP A 111 10.47 -0.86 1.26
N PHE A 112 10.05 -0.33 0.12
CA PHE A 112 10.15 -1.04 -1.13
C PHE A 112 11.59 -1.04 -1.65
N PRO A 113 12.08 -2.18 -2.18
CA PRO A 113 13.43 -2.27 -2.68
C PRO A 113 13.46 -1.83 -4.15
N ALA A 114 14.02 -0.65 -4.43
CA ALA A 114 14.19 -0.18 -5.81
C ALA A 114 15.63 -0.41 -6.28
N MET A 115 15.82 -1.10 -7.41
CA MET A 115 17.16 -1.37 -7.94
C MET A 115 17.91 -0.11 -8.38
N HIS A 116 17.15 0.85 -8.91
CA HIS A 116 17.70 2.04 -9.55
C HIS A 116 17.01 3.30 -9.04
N SER A 117 16.88 3.43 -7.71
CA SER A 117 16.42 4.70 -7.14
C SER A 117 17.42 5.80 -7.54
N PRO A 118 16.99 6.87 -8.24
CA PRO A 118 17.88 7.97 -8.53
C PRO A 118 18.38 8.55 -7.20
N LYS A 119 19.69 8.79 -7.11
CA LYS A 119 20.29 9.39 -5.90
C LYS A 119 19.56 10.69 -5.55
N GLY A 120 18.99 10.76 -4.34
CA GLY A 120 18.31 11.94 -3.83
C GLY A 120 16.77 11.90 -3.88
N HIS A 121 16.15 10.83 -4.38
CA HIS A 121 14.72 10.60 -4.13
C HIS A 121 14.51 9.90 -2.78
N ASP A 122 13.47 10.33 -2.04
CA ASP A 122 12.99 9.62 -0.85
C ASP A 122 12.79 8.14 -1.20
N ASP A 123 13.29 7.27 -0.32
CA ASP A 123 13.09 5.83 -0.44
C ASP A 123 11.60 5.52 -0.64
N PRO A 124 11.22 4.58 -1.53
CA PRO A 124 9.83 4.28 -1.83
C PRO A 124 9.20 3.54 -0.64
N LYS A 125 8.84 4.29 0.38
CA LYS A 125 8.10 3.83 1.55
C LYS A 125 6.61 4.02 1.29
N GLY A 126 5.82 3.11 1.83
CA GLY A 126 4.36 3.19 1.81
C GLY A 126 3.82 2.76 3.15
N ALA A 127 2.79 3.44 3.64
CA ALA A 127 2.12 3.07 4.87
C ALA A 127 0.62 3.29 4.75
N ILE A 128 -0.13 2.41 5.42
CA ILE A 128 -1.55 2.59 5.69
C ILE A 128 -1.85 2.25 7.14
N ALA A 129 -2.84 2.91 7.73
CA ALA A 129 -3.36 2.57 9.05
C ALA A 129 -4.85 2.81 9.12
N TRP A 130 -5.56 2.02 9.90
CA TRP A 130 -6.96 2.25 10.15
C TRP A 130 -7.41 1.78 11.52
N THR A 131 -8.52 2.32 11.99
CA THR A 131 -9.14 1.94 13.25
C THR A 131 -10.41 1.13 13.01
N MET A 132 -10.47 -0.04 13.62
CA MET A 132 -11.62 -0.92 13.73
C MET A 132 -12.33 -0.68 15.07
N ILE A 133 -13.62 -0.38 15.00
CA ILE A 133 -14.49 -0.11 16.14
C ILE A 133 -15.43 -1.31 16.32
N PRO A 134 -15.55 -1.86 17.54
CA PRO A 134 -16.45 -2.97 17.81
C PRO A 134 -17.92 -2.51 17.68
N PRO A 135 -18.84 -3.44 17.39
CA PRO A 135 -20.26 -3.10 17.34
C PRO A 135 -20.75 -2.62 18.72
N SER A 136 -21.49 -1.51 18.75
CA SER A 136 -22.01 -0.94 20.00
C SER A 136 -23.05 -1.84 20.69
N ASN A 137 -23.72 -2.72 19.92
CA ASN A 137 -24.68 -3.70 20.40
C ASN A 137 -24.48 -5.06 19.71
N LYS A 138 -24.76 -6.16 20.41
CA LYS A 138 -24.63 -7.55 19.88
C LYS A 138 -25.44 -7.81 18.61
N THR A 139 -26.45 -6.98 18.33
CA THR A 139 -27.33 -7.06 17.15
C THR A 139 -26.79 -6.34 15.92
N GLU A 140 -25.83 -5.41 16.04
CA GLU A 140 -25.19 -4.76 14.87
C GLU A 140 -24.15 -5.65 14.17
N GLY A 141 -23.78 -6.76 14.80
CA GLY A 141 -23.16 -7.94 14.18
C GLY A 141 -21.73 -7.81 13.68
N GLN A 142 -21.22 -6.61 13.37
CA GLN A 142 -19.95 -6.45 12.66
C GLN A 142 -19.11 -5.27 13.15
N TRP A 143 -17.79 -5.47 13.18
CA TRP A 143 -16.81 -4.42 13.37
C TRP A 143 -16.85 -3.43 12.19
N LYS A 144 -16.67 -2.14 12.47
CA LYS A 144 -16.69 -1.08 11.46
C LYS A 144 -15.34 -0.36 11.44
N SER A 145 -14.82 -0.01 10.26
CA SER A 145 -13.69 0.91 10.18
C SER A 145 -14.17 2.36 10.07
N ALA A 146 -13.42 3.30 10.63
CA ALA A 146 -13.78 4.72 10.61
C ALA A 146 -12.62 5.59 10.14
N ASP A 147 -11.52 5.54 10.88
CA ASP A 147 -10.33 6.34 10.62
C ASP A 147 -9.39 5.60 9.69
N HIS A 148 -9.01 6.23 8.58
CA HIS A 148 -8.04 5.68 7.64
C HIS A 148 -6.93 6.71 7.40
N PHE A 149 -5.69 6.23 7.34
CA PHE A 149 -4.48 7.02 7.13
C PHE A 149 -3.69 6.37 6.00
N SER A 150 -3.26 7.14 5.01
CA SER A 150 -2.70 6.58 3.77
C SER A 150 -1.53 7.39 3.23
N MET A 151 -0.47 6.69 2.78
CA MET A 151 0.52 7.22 1.86
C MET A 151 0.19 6.94 0.39
N LEU A 152 -0.87 6.18 0.13
CA LEU A 152 -1.17 5.71 -1.22
C LEU A 152 -1.59 6.87 -2.12
N PRO A 153 -1.02 6.99 -3.34
CA PRO A 153 -1.38 8.05 -4.28
C PRO A 153 -2.86 7.97 -4.70
N CYS A 154 -3.43 6.77 -4.79
CA CYS A 154 -4.76 6.52 -5.36
C CYS A 154 -5.79 6.05 -4.31
N SER A 155 -5.97 6.76 -3.19
CA SER A 155 -6.97 6.35 -2.19
C SER A 155 -8.21 7.25 -2.20
N HIS A 156 -9.33 6.69 -2.64
CA HIS A 156 -10.65 7.15 -2.23
C HIS A 156 -10.92 6.66 -0.80
N ILE A 157 -11.89 7.25 -0.10
CA ILE A 157 -12.28 6.81 1.24
C ILE A 157 -12.73 5.33 1.15
N PRO A 158 -12.00 4.39 1.79
CA PRO A 158 -12.34 2.97 1.71
C PRO A 158 -13.65 2.70 2.46
N ARG A 159 -14.42 1.70 2.03
CA ARG A 159 -15.67 1.35 2.70
C ARG A 159 -15.44 0.70 4.05
N ASP A 160 -14.38 -0.11 4.14
CA ASP A 160 -13.95 -0.83 5.32
C ASP A 160 -12.40 -1.01 5.31
N GLY A 161 -11.85 -1.59 6.39
CA GLY A 161 -10.41 -1.91 6.47
C GLY A 161 -9.94 -2.94 5.43
N MET A 162 -10.86 -3.72 4.86
CA MET A 162 -10.54 -4.74 3.86
C MET A 162 -10.27 -4.11 2.52
N GLU A 163 -11.20 -3.27 2.04
CA GLU A 163 -11.02 -2.46 0.84
C GLU A 163 -9.74 -1.66 0.94
N PHE A 164 -9.41 -1.13 2.12
CA PHE A 164 -8.19 -0.38 2.31
C PHE A 164 -6.92 -1.24 2.18
N SER A 165 -6.96 -2.46 2.72
CA SER A 165 -5.90 -3.45 2.52
C SER A 165 -5.75 -3.85 1.05
N GLU A 166 -6.85 -3.99 0.30
CA GLU A 166 -6.82 -4.29 -1.13
C GLU A 166 -6.14 -3.16 -1.92
N GLN A 167 -6.45 -1.91 -1.57
CA GLN A 167 -5.81 -0.73 -2.19
C GLN A 167 -4.29 -0.76 -1.97
N PHE A 168 -3.84 -1.07 -0.75
CA PHE A 168 -2.41 -1.18 -0.43
C PHE A 168 -1.73 -2.30 -1.20
N ILE A 169 -2.32 -3.50 -1.24
CA ILE A 169 -1.78 -4.62 -2.02
C ILE A 169 -1.73 -4.28 -3.51
N SER A 170 -2.76 -3.65 -4.05
CA SER A 170 -2.78 -3.21 -5.44
C SER A 170 -1.69 -2.19 -5.75
N TYR A 171 -1.42 -1.27 -4.81
CA TYR A 171 -0.31 -0.34 -4.91
C TYR A 171 1.04 -1.07 -4.92
N LEU A 172 1.30 -1.97 -3.96
CA LEU A 172 2.53 -2.76 -3.91
C LEU A 172 2.74 -3.58 -5.18
N LYS A 173 1.68 -4.22 -5.68
CA LYS A 173 1.70 -4.94 -6.96
C LYS A 173 2.14 -4.02 -8.09
N GLY A 174 1.58 -2.83 -8.18
CA GLY A 174 1.95 -1.86 -9.21
C GLY A 174 3.42 -1.45 -9.13
N MET A 175 3.97 -1.32 -7.92
CA MET A 175 5.40 -1.04 -7.74
C MET A 175 6.27 -2.22 -8.15
N TRP A 176 5.93 -3.44 -7.74
CA TRP A 176 6.67 -4.65 -8.12
C TRP A 176 6.66 -4.89 -9.63
N LEU A 177 5.53 -4.70 -10.31
CA LEU A 177 5.46 -4.81 -11.76
C LEU A 177 6.43 -3.84 -12.45
N LYS A 178 6.49 -2.58 -12.00
CA LYS A 178 7.43 -1.60 -12.54
C LYS A 178 8.89 -1.99 -12.34
N GLU A 179 9.25 -2.57 -11.19
CA GLU A 179 10.61 -3.07 -10.98
C GLU A 179 10.91 -4.31 -11.82
N CYS A 180 9.92 -5.19 -12.02
CA CYS A 180 10.07 -6.32 -12.93
C CYS A 180 10.30 -5.86 -14.38
N ASP A 181 9.56 -4.86 -14.86
CA ASP A 181 9.75 -4.29 -16.20
C ASP A 181 11.18 -3.72 -16.32
N ARG A 182 11.65 -2.95 -15.32
CA ARG A 182 13.03 -2.42 -15.29
C ARG A 182 14.09 -3.52 -15.27
N ALA A 183 13.85 -4.58 -14.52
CA ALA A 183 14.72 -5.75 -14.45
C ALA A 183 14.84 -6.44 -15.81
N GLU A 184 13.72 -6.58 -16.54
CA GLU A 184 13.70 -7.16 -17.88
C GLU A 184 14.43 -6.26 -18.89
N ASP A 185 14.21 -4.95 -18.85
CA ASP A 185 14.90 -3.97 -19.69
C ASP A 185 16.43 -4.03 -19.46
N ALA A 186 16.87 -4.02 -18.19
CA ALA A 186 18.30 -4.11 -17.85
C ALA A 186 18.95 -5.41 -18.36
N LEU A 187 18.25 -6.55 -18.25
CA LEU A 187 18.74 -7.82 -18.79
C LEU A 187 18.80 -7.81 -20.33
N ALA A 188 17.85 -7.18 -21.00
CA ALA A 188 17.84 -7.04 -22.44
C ALA A 188 19.01 -6.18 -22.93
N GLU A 189 19.31 -5.08 -22.24
CA GLU A 189 20.47 -4.21 -22.50
C GLU A 189 21.78 -4.99 -22.35
N LEU A 190 21.98 -5.71 -21.23
CA LEU A 190 23.19 -6.51 -21.02
C LEU A 190 23.37 -7.57 -22.11
N ARG A 191 22.28 -8.22 -22.53
CA ARG A 191 22.32 -9.20 -23.62
C ARG A 191 22.71 -8.55 -24.95
N SER A 192 22.18 -7.36 -25.25
CA SER A 192 22.52 -6.61 -26.44
C SER A 192 24.00 -6.22 -26.45
N GLU A 193 24.50 -5.65 -25.35
CA GLU A 193 25.91 -5.28 -25.20
C GLU A 193 26.85 -6.47 -25.36
N GLN A 194 26.49 -7.63 -24.78
CA GLN A 194 27.29 -8.85 -24.91
C GLN A 194 27.46 -9.26 -26.38
N LEU A 195 26.37 -9.18 -27.15
CA LEU A 195 26.34 -9.54 -28.57
C LEU A 195 27.15 -8.55 -29.41
N GLU A 196 26.97 -7.26 -29.19
CA GLU A 196 27.68 -6.20 -29.91
C GLU A 196 29.20 -6.27 -29.66
N GLN A 197 29.59 -6.42 -28.40
CA GLN A 197 30.99 -6.51 -28.00
C GLN A 197 31.59 -7.89 -28.27
N LYS A 198 30.79 -8.87 -28.72
CA LYS A 198 31.19 -10.27 -28.91
C LYS A 198 31.96 -10.83 -27.71
N GLY A 199 31.53 -10.45 -26.49
CA GLY A 199 32.18 -10.84 -25.23
C GLY A 199 33.57 -10.24 -24.98
N LYS A 200 34.01 -9.21 -25.72
CA LYS A 200 35.34 -8.59 -25.56
C LYS A 200 35.42 -7.54 -24.44
N ARG A 201 34.28 -7.16 -23.86
CA ARG A 201 34.20 -6.19 -22.78
C ARG A 201 34.77 -6.78 -21.48
N ARG A 202 35.93 -6.28 -21.05
CA ARG A 202 36.72 -6.84 -19.92
C ARG A 202 36.00 -6.76 -18.57
N ASP A 203 35.16 -5.75 -18.36
CA ASP A 203 34.38 -5.51 -17.13
C ASP A 203 33.01 -6.20 -17.13
N PHE A 204 32.63 -6.90 -18.21
CA PHE A 204 31.28 -7.45 -18.36
C PHE A 204 30.91 -8.46 -17.27
N ILE A 205 31.87 -9.28 -16.83
CA ILE A 205 31.65 -10.25 -15.74
C ILE A 205 31.32 -9.52 -14.42
N LEU A 206 32.00 -8.41 -14.12
CA LEU A 206 31.75 -7.62 -12.90
C LEU A 206 30.35 -6.99 -12.93
N ILE A 207 29.90 -6.56 -14.12
CA ILE A 207 28.55 -6.03 -14.31
C ILE A 207 27.52 -7.13 -14.08
N LEU A 208 27.68 -8.30 -14.71
CA LEU A 208 26.79 -9.44 -14.50
C LEU A 208 26.72 -9.87 -13.03
N GLU A 209 27.85 -9.88 -12.33
CA GLU A 209 27.90 -10.19 -10.90
C GLU A 209 27.12 -9.17 -10.06
N LYS A 210 27.29 -7.87 -10.35
CA LYS A 210 26.55 -6.80 -9.67
C LYS A 210 25.04 -6.95 -9.87
N GLU A 211 24.61 -7.20 -11.10
CA GLU A 211 23.20 -7.36 -11.44
C GLU A 211 22.61 -8.64 -10.82
N ALA A 212 23.32 -9.77 -10.87
CA ALA A 212 22.91 -11.01 -10.20
C ALA A 212 22.72 -10.83 -8.69
N LYS A 213 23.62 -10.07 -8.05
CA LYS A 213 23.49 -9.72 -6.63
C LYS A 213 22.27 -8.85 -6.36
N ALA A 214 22.00 -7.85 -7.20
CA ALA A 214 20.82 -7.02 -7.08
C ALA A 214 19.53 -7.84 -7.23
N PHE A 215 19.46 -8.75 -8.21
CA PHE A 215 18.31 -9.64 -8.41
C PHE A 215 18.07 -10.54 -7.19
N THR A 216 19.14 -11.07 -6.60
CA THR A 216 19.04 -11.88 -5.38
C THR A 216 18.44 -11.09 -4.22
N ILE A 217 18.83 -9.82 -4.06
CA ILE A 217 18.29 -8.93 -3.02
C ILE A 217 16.80 -8.65 -3.26
N LEU A 218 16.39 -8.35 -4.49
CA LEU A 218 14.97 -8.14 -4.83
C LEU A 218 14.14 -9.39 -4.55
N HIS A 219 14.64 -10.56 -4.95
CA HIS A 219 13.95 -11.83 -4.76
C HIS A 219 13.72 -12.14 -3.28
N ALA A 220 14.77 -11.98 -2.46
CA ALA A 220 14.66 -12.14 -1.01
C ALA A 220 13.66 -11.17 -0.39
N ALA A 221 13.67 -9.91 -0.82
CA ALA A 221 12.72 -8.90 -0.36
C ALA A 221 11.28 -9.26 -0.74
N LEU A 222 11.01 -9.61 -2.00
CA LEU A 222 9.67 -10.02 -2.46
C LEU A 222 9.12 -11.19 -1.63
N ARG A 223 9.97 -12.20 -1.36
CA ARG A 223 9.61 -13.35 -0.52
C ARG A 223 9.26 -12.93 0.91
N ASN A 224 10.05 -12.04 1.51
CA ASN A 224 9.81 -11.53 2.86
C ASN A 224 8.50 -10.74 2.93
N GLN A 225 8.27 -9.83 1.97
CA GLN A 225 7.07 -9.00 1.92
C GLN A 225 5.80 -9.84 1.81
N PHE A 226 5.84 -10.94 1.06
CA PHE A 226 4.70 -11.83 0.99
C PHE A 226 4.49 -12.66 2.23
N SER A 227 5.55 -13.16 2.87
CA SER A 227 5.41 -13.84 4.16
C SER A 227 4.71 -12.93 5.15
N ALA A 228 5.16 -11.67 5.25
CA ALA A 228 4.55 -10.65 6.08
C ALA A 228 3.09 -10.37 5.67
N ALA A 229 2.78 -10.25 4.38
CA ALA A 229 1.41 -10.02 3.90
C ALA A 229 0.47 -11.21 4.23
N ARG A 230 0.97 -12.45 4.16
CA ARG A 230 0.22 -13.66 4.53
C ARG A 230 -0.08 -13.68 6.02
N GLU A 231 0.92 -13.41 6.85
CA GLU A 231 0.76 -13.33 8.31
C GLU A 231 -0.20 -12.22 8.69
N PHE A 232 -0.06 -11.04 8.08
CA PHE A 232 -0.96 -9.92 8.26
C PHE A 232 -2.42 -10.27 7.90
N GLY A 233 -2.63 -10.93 6.76
CA GLY A 233 -3.95 -11.39 6.35
C GLY A 233 -4.59 -12.35 7.35
N ASN A 234 -3.80 -13.20 8.02
CA ASN A 234 -4.30 -14.07 9.09
C ASN A 234 -4.73 -13.28 10.33
N VAL A 235 -4.01 -12.20 10.68
CA VAL A 235 -4.39 -11.31 11.79
C VAL A 235 -5.71 -10.61 11.47
N ILE A 236 -5.85 -10.03 10.27
CA ILE A 236 -7.09 -9.31 9.90
C ILE A 236 -8.31 -10.24 9.90
N LYS A 237 -8.17 -11.50 9.45
CA LYS A 237 -9.27 -12.49 9.48
C LYS A 237 -9.88 -12.68 10.86
N ALA A 238 -9.11 -12.53 11.95
CA ALA A 238 -9.65 -12.67 13.29
C ALA A 238 -10.71 -11.59 13.62
N TYR A 239 -10.72 -10.50 12.86
CA TYR A 239 -11.57 -9.33 13.08
C TYR A 239 -12.60 -9.09 11.96
N HIS A 240 -12.57 -9.91 10.90
CA HIS A 240 -13.43 -9.78 9.72
C HIS A 240 -14.03 -11.13 9.28
N ASP A 241 -15.24 -11.10 8.70
CA ASP A 241 -15.95 -12.30 8.22
C ASP A 241 -15.12 -13.07 7.15
N VAL A 242 -15.17 -14.41 7.22
CA VAL A 242 -14.27 -15.39 6.56
C VAL A 242 -14.33 -15.34 5.02
N ARG A 243 -15.32 -14.65 4.44
CA ARG A 243 -15.54 -14.49 2.99
C ARG A 243 -14.44 -13.71 2.24
N PHE A 244 -13.60 -12.97 2.97
CA PHE A 244 -12.61 -12.03 2.43
C PHE A 244 -11.50 -12.66 1.56
N LEU A 245 -10.89 -13.76 2.00
CA LEU A 245 -9.74 -14.30 1.29
C LEU A 245 -10.09 -14.76 -0.11
N GLY A 246 -11.24 -15.43 -0.28
CA GLY A 246 -11.65 -15.98 -1.55
C GLY A 246 -11.79 -14.91 -2.63
N GLU A 247 -12.23 -13.70 -2.28
CA GLU A 247 -12.39 -12.60 -3.23
C GLU A 247 -11.08 -11.86 -3.54
N LEU A 248 -10.26 -11.56 -2.52
CA LEU A 248 -8.95 -10.92 -2.69
C LEU A 248 -8.04 -11.81 -3.56
N GLN A 249 -8.11 -13.11 -3.32
CA GLN A 249 -7.40 -14.15 -4.05
C GLN A 249 -7.86 -14.29 -5.49
N ARG A 250 -9.17 -14.30 -5.73
CA ARG A 250 -9.73 -14.39 -7.08
C ARG A 250 -9.39 -13.16 -7.92
N LYS A 251 -9.49 -11.95 -7.36
CA LYS A 251 -9.22 -10.68 -8.08
C LYS A 251 -7.73 -10.48 -8.39
N THR A 252 -6.85 -10.85 -7.46
CA THR A 252 -5.39 -10.67 -7.62
C THR A 252 -4.81 -11.70 -8.61
N THR A 253 -5.30 -12.95 -8.57
CA THR A 253 -4.84 -14.04 -9.45
C THR A 253 -5.28 -13.85 -10.91
N LEU A 254 -6.54 -13.43 -11.16
CA LEU A 254 -7.04 -13.22 -12.53
C LEU A 254 -6.29 -12.11 -13.28
N LYS A 255 -5.87 -11.06 -12.56
CA LYS A 255 -5.25 -9.86 -13.14
C LYS A 255 -3.72 -9.91 -13.16
N MET A 256 -3.11 -10.97 -12.61
CA MET A 256 -1.68 -11.24 -12.76
C MET A 256 -1.45 -12.14 -13.98
N ARG A 257 -2.25 -13.20 -14.15
CA ARG A 257 -2.16 -14.13 -15.31
C ARG A 257 -2.23 -13.47 -16.69
N SER A 258 -2.89 -12.32 -16.83
CA SER A 258 -3.00 -11.61 -18.11
C SER A 258 -1.76 -10.81 -18.52
N SER A 259 -0.82 -10.55 -17.59
CA SER A 259 0.33 -9.65 -17.82
C SER A 259 1.68 -10.38 -17.86
N ILE A 260 1.68 -11.71 -17.75
CA ILE A 260 2.80 -12.51 -17.24
C ILE A 260 3.12 -13.64 -18.26
N GLY A 261 3.79 -13.30 -19.36
CA GLY A 261 3.95 -14.20 -20.52
C GLY A 261 5.33 -14.83 -20.78
N SER A 262 6.45 -14.44 -20.15
CA SER A 262 7.76 -14.75 -20.78
C SER A 262 9.03 -15.06 -19.95
N SER A 263 9.03 -15.16 -18.62
CA SER A 263 10.29 -15.33 -17.86
C SER A 263 10.19 -16.31 -16.68
N ASN A 264 11.20 -17.13 -16.39
CA ASN A 264 11.10 -18.21 -15.38
C ASN A 264 10.80 -17.72 -13.93
N TRP A 265 10.99 -16.43 -13.60
CA TRP A 265 10.57 -15.85 -12.32
C TRP A 265 9.04 -15.69 -12.21
N ILE A 266 8.34 -15.71 -13.35
CA ILE A 266 6.88 -15.85 -13.46
C ILE A 266 6.39 -17.12 -12.81
N LYS A 267 7.11 -18.25 -12.98
CA LYS A 267 6.68 -19.52 -12.38
C LYS A 267 6.75 -19.47 -10.86
N GLU A 268 7.66 -18.69 -10.28
CA GLU A 268 7.71 -18.51 -8.83
C GLU A 268 6.60 -17.58 -8.34
N LEU A 269 6.29 -16.48 -9.05
CA LEU A 269 5.11 -15.65 -8.78
C LEU A 269 3.79 -16.40 -9.01
N GLU A 270 3.72 -17.28 -10.01
CA GLU A 270 2.58 -18.15 -10.31
C GLU A 270 2.44 -19.24 -9.25
N ILE A 271 3.51 -19.94 -8.86
CA ILE A 271 3.51 -20.92 -7.76
C ILE A 271 3.12 -20.23 -6.45
N PHE A 272 3.52 -18.98 -6.24
CA PHE A 272 3.21 -18.19 -5.06
C PHE A 272 1.77 -17.66 -5.04
N CYS A 273 1.23 -17.26 -6.20
CA CYS A 273 -0.20 -17.01 -6.36
C CYS A 273 -1.02 -18.31 -6.30
N SER A 274 -0.43 -19.46 -6.69
CA SER A 274 -1.08 -20.79 -6.66
C SER A 274 -1.05 -21.45 -5.29
N LEU A 275 -0.06 -21.14 -4.44
CA LEU A 275 -0.01 -21.52 -3.03
C LEU A 275 -1.03 -20.75 -2.19
N TRP A 276 -1.59 -19.68 -2.75
CA TRP A 276 -2.83 -19.08 -2.25
C TRP A 276 -4.05 -19.96 -2.57
N ALA A 277 -4.05 -20.70 -3.70
CA ALA A 277 -5.18 -21.48 -4.24
C ALA A 277 -5.50 -22.82 -3.55
N TYR A 278 -4.60 -23.36 -2.71
CA TYR A 278 -4.81 -24.66 -2.06
C TYR A 278 -4.24 -24.68 -0.62
N SER A 279 -4.80 -23.87 0.27
CA SER A 279 -4.81 -24.07 1.74
C SER A 279 -5.69 -23.03 2.42
#